data_AF-A0A9R1IRX6-F1
#
_entry.id   AF-A0A9R1IRX6-F1
#
_cell.length_a   1.000
_cell.length_b   1.000
_cell.length_c   1.000
_cell.angle_alpha   90.00
_cell.angle_beta   90.00
_cell.angle_gamma   90.00
#
_symmetry.space_group_name_H-M   'P 1'
#
loop_
_entity.id
_entity.type
_entity.pdbx_description
1 polymer ?
#
loop_
_entity_poly.entity_id
_entity_poly.type
_entity_poly.pdbx_seq_one_letter_code
_entity_poly.pdbx_strand_id
1 'polypeptide(L)'
;MEAPFELLLDRLGAAPAAIVTDTFVPGAVRVGNRRGVPVCILSALGATMFSVQYRFDRLPTAARGSADMADVTDPCLMENYIPGLKSIRLTDLEPTHSDKIRLDKILEAYPYVRKAQCVIFTSFYELESNAIDFLRQELPCPVFAVGPCIPFMSLQENQADSEEEQGYKTWLDTQPASSVLYVSLGSFLSVSSAQLDEIAIGLAQSKVRFLWVLRDACSRVQDLIRGGDGVVVPWCDQLKVLCHPSSVGSSPTAA
;
A
#
# COMPACT_ATOMS: atom_id res chain seq x y z
N MET A 1 5.10 -8.93 20.68
CA MET A 1 4.50 -9.95 19.80
C MET A 1 5.27 -11.28 19.80
N GLU A 2 6.49 -11.38 20.34
CA GLU A 2 7.29 -12.62 20.26
C GLU A 2 6.70 -13.81 21.04
N ALA A 3 6.31 -13.64 22.31
CA ALA A 3 5.90 -14.76 23.15
C ALA A 3 4.70 -15.56 22.57
N PRO A 4 3.61 -14.92 22.08
CA PRO A 4 2.54 -15.68 21.41
C PRO A 4 3.00 -16.39 20.14
N PHE A 5 3.93 -15.81 19.38
CA PHE A 5 4.48 -16.43 18.17
C PHE A 5 5.38 -17.63 18.51
N GLU A 6 6.20 -17.53 19.55
CA GLU A 6 7.01 -18.64 20.05
C GLU A 6 6.13 -19.81 20.53
N LEU A 7 5.08 -19.52 21.30
CA LEU A 7 4.11 -20.54 21.72
C LEU A 7 3.41 -21.22 20.54
N LEU A 8 3.15 -20.48 19.45
CA LEU A 8 2.62 -21.08 18.23
C LEU A 8 3.63 -22.03 17.60
N LEU A 9 4.90 -21.62 17.48
CA LEU A 9 5.96 -22.47 16.94
C LEU A 9 6.19 -23.74 17.78
N ASP A 10 6.08 -23.65 19.11
CA ASP A 10 6.20 -24.80 20.02
C ASP A 10 5.07 -25.82 19.84
N ARG A 11 3.91 -25.36 19.35
CA ARG A 11 2.75 -26.22 19.07
C ARG A 11 2.77 -26.82 17.67
N LEU A 12 3.67 -26.38 16.79
CA LEU A 12 3.89 -27.03 15.51
C LEU A 12 4.61 -28.36 15.77
N GLY A 13 4.00 -29.49 15.37
CA GLY A 13 4.57 -30.83 15.59
C GLY A 13 5.93 -31.05 14.91
N ALA A 14 6.34 -30.15 14.01
CA ALA A 14 7.68 -30.06 13.45
C ALA A 14 8.05 -28.58 13.20
N ALA A 15 9.34 -28.27 13.21
CA ALA A 15 9.81 -26.94 12.86
C ALA A 15 9.48 -26.62 11.39
N PRO A 16 8.97 -25.40 11.09
CA PRO A 16 8.70 -25.01 9.71
C PRO A 16 10.00 -24.90 8.91
N ALA A 17 9.94 -25.18 7.61
CA ALA A 17 11.10 -25.06 6.72
C ALA A 17 11.59 -23.61 6.57
N ALA A 18 10.67 -22.65 6.65
CA ALA A 18 10.96 -21.22 6.68
C ALA A 18 9.77 -20.44 7.28
N ILE A 19 10.03 -19.20 7.70
CA ILE A 19 9.04 -18.21 8.12
C ILE A 19 9.00 -17.12 7.06
N VAL A 20 7.81 -16.76 6.57
CA VAL A 20 7.60 -15.55 5.77
C VAL A 20 6.90 -14.52 6.64
N THR A 21 7.43 -13.32 6.74
CA THR A 21 6.93 -12.29 7.65
C THR A 21 6.91 -10.91 7.03
N ASP A 22 5.98 -10.06 7.49
CA ASP A 22 5.92 -8.67 7.06
C ASP A 22 7.15 -7.89 7.58
N THR A 23 7.57 -6.86 6.83
CA THR A 23 8.71 -6.01 7.18
C THR A 23 8.58 -5.41 8.59
N PHE A 24 7.37 -5.02 9.01
CA PHE A 24 7.10 -4.40 10.31
C PHE A 24 6.82 -5.41 11.44
N VAL A 25 7.19 -6.67 11.26
CA VAL A 25 7.13 -7.72 12.31
C VAL A 25 8.54 -8.24 12.61
N PRO A 26 9.47 -7.38 13.08
CA PRO A 26 10.88 -7.76 13.29
C PRO A 26 11.06 -8.86 14.36
N GLY A 27 10.08 -9.04 15.24
CA GLY A 27 10.07 -10.14 16.21
C GLY A 27 10.12 -11.52 15.57
N ALA A 28 9.47 -11.73 14.42
CA ALA A 28 9.51 -13.00 13.72
C ALA A 28 10.91 -13.32 13.19
N VAL A 29 11.64 -12.31 12.70
CA VAL A 29 13.05 -12.43 12.29
C VAL A 29 13.93 -12.82 13.47
N ARG A 30 13.73 -12.21 14.65
CA ARG A 30 14.47 -12.56 15.87
C ARG A 30 14.22 -14.00 16.31
N VAL A 31 12.95 -14.39 16.39
CA VAL A 31 12.54 -15.73 16.84
C VAL A 31 13.06 -16.81 15.88
N GLY A 32 12.88 -16.63 14.58
CA GLY A 32 13.38 -17.58 13.58
C GLY A 32 14.89 -17.78 13.67
N ASN A 33 15.65 -16.68 13.74
CA ASN A 33 17.10 -16.74 13.90
C ASN A 33 17.54 -17.44 15.19
N ARG A 34 16.88 -17.20 16.34
CA ARG A 34 17.19 -17.92 17.60
C ARG A 34 16.91 -19.41 17.52
N ARG A 35 15.90 -19.81 16.73
CA ARG A 35 15.48 -21.21 16.56
C ARG A 35 16.14 -21.91 15.38
N GLY A 36 17.04 -21.24 14.65
CA GLY A 36 17.68 -21.79 13.46
C GLY A 36 16.72 -22.01 12.27
N VAL A 37 15.58 -21.32 12.26
CA VAL A 37 14.59 -21.37 11.17
C VAL A 37 14.83 -20.20 10.21
N PRO A 38 15.03 -20.45 8.90
CA PRO A 38 15.15 -19.39 7.90
C PRO A 38 13.95 -18.44 7.88
N VAL A 39 14.18 -17.13 7.78
CA VAL A 39 13.16 -16.09 7.72
C VAL A 39 13.32 -15.26 6.45
N CYS A 40 12.26 -15.20 5.65
CA CYS A 40 12.15 -14.29 4.51
C CYS A 40 11.18 -13.16 4.84
N ILE A 41 11.56 -11.94 4.49
CA ILE A 41 10.69 -10.76 4.62
C ILE A 41 9.86 -10.65 3.35
N LEU A 42 8.54 -10.59 3.49
CA LEU A 42 7.62 -10.15 2.44
C LEU A 42 7.30 -8.67 2.68
N SER A 43 7.68 -7.81 1.75
CA SER A 43 7.35 -6.39 1.80
C SER A 43 6.14 -6.11 0.92
N ALA A 44 5.05 -5.67 1.56
CA ALA A 44 3.88 -5.14 0.88
C ALA A 44 4.08 -3.69 0.37
N LEU A 45 5.18 -3.05 0.78
CA LEU A 45 5.62 -1.77 0.23
C LEU A 45 6.30 -1.98 -1.12
N GLY A 46 6.22 -0.98 -2.01
CA GLY A 46 7.06 -0.94 -3.21
C GLY A 46 8.54 -0.91 -2.86
N ALA A 47 9.38 -1.44 -3.75
CA ALA A 47 10.84 -1.49 -3.57
C ALA A 47 11.45 -0.08 -3.44
N THR A 48 10.84 0.90 -4.10
CA THR A 48 11.20 2.32 -4.01
C THR A 48 11.08 2.82 -2.56
N MET A 49 9.91 2.65 -1.96
CA MET A 49 9.67 3.11 -0.58
C MET A 49 10.50 2.33 0.43
N PHE A 50 10.69 1.03 0.19
CA PHE A 50 11.56 0.21 1.03
C PHE A 50 13.01 0.72 1.01
N SER A 51 13.53 1.12 -0.15
CA SER A 51 14.87 1.69 -0.30
C SER A 51 15.04 2.95 0.54
N VAL A 52 14.04 3.85 0.50
CA VAL A 52 13.98 5.06 1.33
C VAL A 52 14.09 4.73 2.81
N GLN A 53 13.27 3.80 3.29
CA GLN A 53 13.22 3.44 4.70
C GLN A 53 14.47 2.66 5.15
N TYR A 54 15.05 1.82 4.30
CA TYR A 54 16.25 1.05 4.60
C TYR A 54 17.51 1.94 4.70
N ARG A 55 17.60 2.97 3.87
CA ARG A 55 18.68 3.97 3.92
C ARG A 55 18.23 5.29 4.50
N PHE A 56 17.30 5.25 5.45
CA PHE A 56 16.86 6.44 6.17
C PHE A 56 18.04 7.20 6.81
N ASP A 57 19.10 6.48 7.18
CA ASP A 57 20.38 7.01 7.66
C ASP A 57 21.20 7.80 6.62
N ARG A 58 20.81 7.82 5.34
CA ARG A 58 21.42 8.66 4.30
C ARG A 58 20.65 9.96 4.05
N LEU A 59 19.41 10.09 4.52
CA LEU A 59 18.57 11.28 4.30
C LEU A 59 19.06 12.47 5.14
N PRO A 60 18.87 13.73 4.73
CA PRO A 60 19.35 14.89 5.50
C PRO A 60 18.63 15.01 6.87
N THR A 61 19.24 15.69 7.83
CA THR A 61 18.74 15.77 9.23
C THR A 61 17.33 16.36 9.33
N ALA A 62 16.97 17.30 8.45
CA ALA A 62 15.62 17.85 8.35
C ALA A 62 14.56 16.77 8.05
N ALA A 63 14.89 15.76 7.23
CA ALA A 63 14.04 14.61 6.96
C ALA A 63 13.89 13.65 8.15
N ARG A 64 14.82 13.72 9.12
CA ARG A 64 14.86 12.85 10.30
C ARG A 64 14.14 13.45 11.51
N GLY A 65 13.48 14.59 11.34
CA GLY A 65 12.65 15.21 12.38
C GLY A 65 13.40 16.06 13.42
N SER A 66 14.56 16.63 13.10
CA SER A 66 15.21 17.60 14.00
C SER A 66 14.57 18.98 13.91
N ALA A 67 14.23 19.58 15.05
CA ALA A 67 13.49 20.83 15.20
C ALA A 67 14.19 22.13 14.75
N ASP A 68 15.37 22.05 14.11
CA ASP A 68 16.04 23.22 13.54
C ASP A 68 15.49 23.52 12.14
N MET A 69 14.28 24.05 12.12
CA MET A 69 13.62 24.60 10.92
C MET A 69 14.21 25.98 10.61
N ALA A 70 15.42 26.00 10.04
CA ALA A 70 15.97 27.18 9.40
C ALA A 70 16.07 26.92 7.89
N ASP A 71 15.07 27.46 7.17
CA ASP A 71 15.19 27.98 5.81
C ASP A 71 15.91 27.06 4.79
N VAL A 72 15.30 25.92 4.47
CA VAL A 72 15.73 25.11 3.31
C VAL A 72 14.65 25.21 2.24
N THR A 73 14.94 25.99 1.21
CA THR A 73 14.27 25.88 -0.09
C THR A 73 14.60 24.49 -0.63
N ASP A 74 13.70 23.52 -0.45
CA ASP A 74 14.03 22.10 -0.68
C ASP A 74 13.47 21.53 -1.99
N PRO A 75 14.29 21.42 -3.04
CA PRO A 75 14.12 20.46 -4.11
C PRO A 75 15.23 19.39 -4.08
N CYS A 76 15.63 18.88 -2.92
CA CYS A 76 16.61 17.80 -2.82
C CYS A 76 16.01 16.53 -3.42
N LEU A 77 16.58 16.11 -4.53
CA LEU A 77 16.21 14.86 -5.20
C LEU A 77 16.78 13.67 -4.43
N MET A 78 15.96 12.65 -4.25
CA MET A 78 16.30 11.42 -3.54
C MET A 78 17.48 10.68 -4.16
N GLU A 79 17.69 10.81 -5.46
CA GLU A 79 18.83 10.21 -6.17
C GLU A 79 20.19 10.62 -5.60
N ASN A 80 20.28 11.78 -4.94
CA ASN A 80 21.51 12.26 -4.28
C ASN A 80 21.88 11.43 -3.04
N TYR A 81 20.90 10.75 -2.44
CA TYR A 81 21.08 9.98 -1.20
C TYR A 81 20.93 8.47 -1.45
N ILE A 82 20.06 8.11 -2.40
CA ILE A 82 19.71 6.74 -2.73
C ILE A 82 19.75 6.61 -4.27
N PRO A 83 20.88 6.14 -4.83
CA PRO A 83 21.03 5.96 -6.26
C PRO A 83 19.88 5.15 -6.86
N GLY A 84 19.32 5.63 -7.97
CA GLY A 84 18.22 4.96 -8.68
C GLY A 84 16.82 5.51 -8.39
N LEU A 85 16.64 6.30 -7.32
CA LEU A 85 15.36 6.94 -7.00
C LEU A 85 15.21 8.31 -7.69
N LYS A 86 15.03 8.27 -9.01
CA LYS A 86 14.90 9.47 -9.85
C LYS A 86 13.55 10.16 -9.61
N SER A 87 13.55 11.50 -9.73
CA SER A 87 12.34 12.32 -9.71
C SER A 87 11.50 12.29 -8.44
N ILE A 88 12.01 11.73 -7.34
CA ILE A 88 11.38 11.80 -6.02
C ILE A 88 12.06 12.92 -5.23
N ARG A 89 11.28 13.84 -4.69
CA ARG A 89 11.75 14.90 -3.80
C ARG A 89 11.62 14.45 -2.35
N LEU A 90 12.42 15.05 -1.49
CA LEU A 90 12.31 14.80 -0.06
C LEU A 90 10.92 15.19 0.50
N THR A 91 10.35 16.28 0.00
CA THR A 91 9.01 16.76 0.36
C THR A 91 7.89 15.79 -0.02
N ASP A 92 8.09 14.93 -1.03
CA ASP A 92 7.12 13.89 -1.41
C ASP A 92 7.01 12.80 -0.33
N LEU A 93 7.98 12.71 0.60
CA LEU A 93 8.06 11.72 1.66
C LEU A 93 7.61 12.25 3.03
N GLU A 94 7.26 13.54 3.13
CA GLU A 94 6.90 14.21 4.39
C GLU A 94 5.90 13.43 5.26
N PRO A 95 4.79 12.85 4.72
CA PRO A 95 3.82 12.13 5.55
C PRO A 95 4.37 10.84 6.20
N THR A 96 5.44 10.27 5.63
CA THR A 96 6.00 9.00 6.11
C THR A 96 7.03 9.18 7.23
N HIS A 97 7.65 10.36 7.32
CA HIS A 97 8.76 10.63 8.23
C HIS A 97 8.45 11.68 9.30
N SER A 98 7.39 12.48 9.12
CA SER A 98 6.89 13.41 10.14
C SER A 98 6.04 12.74 11.24
N ASP A 99 5.48 11.55 10.97
CA ASP A 99 4.74 10.78 11.95
C ASP A 99 5.69 9.97 12.83
N LYS A 100 5.87 10.41 14.08
CA LYS A 100 6.77 9.77 15.06
C LYS A 100 6.46 8.29 15.26
N ILE A 101 5.18 7.89 15.30
CA ILE A 101 4.81 6.49 15.53
C ILE A 101 5.23 5.62 14.33
N ARG A 102 5.04 6.13 13.11
CA ARG A 102 5.53 5.44 11.90
C ARG A 102 7.06 5.38 11.88
N LEU A 103 7.72 6.48 12.22
CA LEU A 103 9.17 6.55 12.25
C LEU A 103 9.77 5.56 13.26
N ASP A 104 9.24 5.49 14.48
CA ASP A 104 9.69 4.54 15.50
C ASP A 104 9.57 3.09 15.00
N LYS A 105 8.48 2.74 14.30
CA LYS A 105 8.30 1.42 13.69
C LYS A 105 9.31 1.13 12.58
N ILE A 106 9.62 2.12 11.74
CA ILE A 106 10.64 1.99 10.69
C ILE A 106 12.01 1.74 11.32
N LEU A 107 12.38 2.55 12.32
CA LEU A 107 13.67 2.43 13.02
C LEU A 107 13.79 1.12 13.81
N GLU A 108 12.69 0.58 14.32
CA GLU A 108 12.66 -0.75 14.95
C GLU A 108 12.83 -1.89 13.92
N ALA A 109 12.14 -1.80 12.79
CA ALA A 109 12.03 -2.91 11.82
C ALA A 109 13.27 -3.09 10.95
N TYR A 110 13.77 -2.01 10.34
CA TYR A 110 14.78 -2.08 9.28
C TYR A 110 16.16 -2.62 9.69
N PRO A 111 16.64 -2.47 10.95
CA PRO A 111 17.85 -3.15 11.41
C PRO A 111 17.80 -4.68 11.28
N TYR A 112 16.61 -5.29 11.28
CA TYR A 112 16.43 -6.75 11.16
C TYR A 112 16.37 -7.23 9.72
N VAL A 113 16.22 -6.35 8.73
CA VAL A 113 16.23 -6.72 7.31
C VAL A 113 17.53 -7.44 6.93
N ARG A 114 18.68 -6.94 7.42
CA ARG A 114 20.00 -7.58 7.21
C ARG A 114 20.14 -8.96 7.85
N LYS A 115 19.20 -9.34 8.74
CA LYS A 115 19.18 -10.63 9.44
C LYS A 115 18.18 -11.62 8.83
N ALA A 116 17.51 -11.24 7.75
CA ALA A 116 16.64 -12.13 6.99
C ALA A 116 17.43 -12.88 5.91
N GLN A 117 16.97 -14.08 5.55
CA GLN A 117 17.56 -14.92 4.51
C GLN A 117 17.17 -14.44 3.11
N CYS A 118 16.06 -13.74 2.96
CA CYS A 118 15.69 -13.08 1.71
C CYS A 118 14.69 -11.94 1.92
N VAL A 119 14.59 -11.04 0.94
CA VAL A 119 13.53 -10.04 0.85
C VAL A 119 12.72 -10.27 -0.42
N ILE A 120 11.40 -10.32 -0.28
CA ILE A 120 10.43 -10.59 -1.34
C ILE A 120 9.53 -9.36 -1.45
N PHE A 121 9.42 -8.80 -2.65
CA PHE A 121 8.55 -7.66 -2.95
C PHE A 121 7.31 -8.11 -3.70
N THR A 122 6.16 -7.55 -3.34
CA THR A 122 4.89 -7.71 -4.09
C THR A 122 4.83 -6.88 -5.38
N SER A 123 5.97 -6.32 -5.79
CA SER A 123 6.22 -5.56 -7.01
C SER A 123 6.99 -6.39 -8.05
N PHE A 124 7.15 -5.86 -9.26
CA PHE A 124 7.85 -6.51 -10.37
C PHE A 124 8.98 -5.64 -10.91
N TYR A 125 9.94 -6.27 -11.58
CA TYR A 125 11.20 -5.65 -11.95
C TYR A 125 11.03 -4.47 -12.92
N GLU A 126 10.18 -4.60 -13.92
CA GLU A 126 9.95 -3.59 -14.95
C GLU A 126 9.35 -2.29 -14.38
N LEU A 127 8.63 -2.36 -13.26
CA LEU A 127 8.05 -1.20 -12.58
C LEU A 127 9.07 -0.43 -11.74
N GLU A 128 9.97 -1.15 -11.05
CA GLU A 128 10.84 -0.58 -10.01
C GLU A 128 12.31 -1.02 -10.15
N SER A 129 12.78 -1.22 -11.39
CA SER A 129 14.09 -1.81 -11.70
C SER A 129 15.25 -1.14 -10.96
N ASN A 130 15.29 0.19 -10.97
CA ASN A 130 16.34 0.96 -10.30
C ASN A 130 16.38 0.69 -8.78
N ALA A 131 15.23 0.64 -8.12
CA ALA A 131 15.15 0.40 -6.68
C ALA A 131 15.51 -1.05 -6.35
N ILE A 132 15.05 -2.00 -7.18
CA ILE A 132 15.35 -3.43 -6.99
C ILE A 132 16.85 -3.69 -7.17
N ASP A 133 17.48 -3.11 -8.20
CA ASP A 133 18.92 -3.27 -8.43
C ASP A 133 19.76 -2.59 -7.36
N PHE A 134 19.34 -1.42 -6.88
CA PHE A 134 19.93 -0.78 -5.71
C PHE A 134 19.88 -1.70 -4.48
N LEU A 135 18.71 -2.28 -4.17
CA LEU A 135 18.54 -3.17 -3.03
C LEU A 135 19.34 -4.46 -3.16
N ARG A 136 19.48 -5.02 -4.36
CA ARG A 136 20.34 -6.19 -4.62
C ARG A 136 21.82 -5.91 -4.32
N GLN A 137 22.26 -4.67 -4.48
CA GLN A 137 23.64 -4.25 -4.18
C GLN A 137 23.82 -3.96 -2.68
N GLU A 138 22.79 -3.44 -2.01
CA GLU A 138 22.87 -2.94 -0.63
C GLU A 138 22.50 -3.97 0.45
N LEU A 139 21.74 -5.00 0.09
CA LEU A 139 21.33 -6.06 1.01
C LEU A 139 22.31 -7.24 0.97
N PRO A 140 22.63 -7.83 2.12
CA PRO A 140 23.50 -9.01 2.18
C PRO A 140 22.80 -10.31 1.77
N CYS A 141 21.52 -10.25 1.40
CA CYS A 141 20.69 -11.40 1.08
C CYS A 141 19.97 -11.21 -0.27
N PRO A 142 19.49 -12.30 -0.90
CA PRO A 142 18.76 -12.23 -2.15
C PRO A 142 17.50 -11.37 -2.06
N VAL A 143 17.25 -10.62 -3.15
CA VAL A 143 16.07 -9.79 -3.35
C VAL A 143 15.26 -10.32 -4.52
N PHE A 144 13.99 -10.63 -4.26
CA PHE A 144 13.05 -11.16 -5.24
C PHE A 144 11.89 -10.18 -5.46
N ALA A 145 11.56 -9.91 -6.72
CA ALA A 145 10.37 -9.18 -7.12
C ALA A 145 9.40 -10.20 -7.73
N VAL A 146 8.33 -10.54 -6.99
CA VAL A 146 7.41 -11.64 -7.35
C VAL A 146 5.99 -11.14 -7.66
N GLY A 147 5.84 -9.83 -7.75
CA GLY A 147 4.57 -9.18 -8.04
C GLY A 147 4.17 -9.23 -9.52
N PRO A 148 2.99 -8.65 -9.83
CA PRO A 148 2.02 -8.12 -8.86
C PRO A 148 1.31 -9.25 -8.10
N CYS A 149 1.29 -9.19 -6.77
CA CYS A 149 0.59 -10.19 -5.94
C CYS A 149 -0.91 -9.87 -5.79
N ILE A 150 -1.59 -9.67 -6.92
CA ILE A 150 -3.03 -9.39 -6.98
C ILE A 150 -3.76 -10.74 -7.07
N PRO A 151 -4.83 -10.98 -6.29
CA PRO A 151 -5.58 -12.24 -6.32
C PRO A 151 -6.49 -12.32 -7.55
N PHE A 152 -5.94 -12.24 -8.76
CA PHE A 152 -6.75 -12.24 -9.99
C PHE A 152 -7.56 -13.53 -10.16
N MET A 153 -7.00 -14.67 -9.73
CA MET A 153 -7.67 -15.98 -9.81
C MET A 153 -8.95 -16.04 -8.98
N SER A 154 -9.07 -15.25 -7.89
CA SER A 154 -10.30 -15.23 -7.09
C SER A 154 -11.46 -14.49 -7.78
N LEU A 155 -11.21 -13.77 -8.88
CA LEU A 155 -12.28 -13.23 -9.72
C LEU A 155 -13.08 -14.31 -10.44
N GLN A 156 -12.47 -15.48 -10.68
CA GLN A 156 -13.12 -16.61 -11.37
C GLN A 156 -13.95 -17.47 -10.42
N GLU A 157 -13.73 -17.33 -9.10
CA GLU A 157 -14.54 -18.00 -8.09
C GLU A 157 -15.87 -17.24 -7.95
N ASN A 158 -16.94 -17.79 -8.53
CA ASN A 158 -18.31 -17.31 -8.37
C ASN A 158 -18.78 -17.54 -6.92
N GLN A 159 -18.34 -16.69 -6.00
CA GLN A 159 -18.97 -16.57 -4.68
C GLN A 159 -20.31 -15.87 -4.84
N ALA A 160 -21.32 -16.32 -4.08
CA ALA A 160 -22.62 -15.68 -4.08
C ALA A 160 -22.47 -14.26 -3.52
N ASP A 161 -22.83 -13.27 -4.33
CA ASP A 161 -22.79 -11.86 -3.92
C ASP A 161 -23.85 -11.59 -2.86
N SER A 162 -23.51 -10.72 -1.91
CA SER A 162 -24.49 -10.11 -1.00
C SER A 162 -25.44 -9.18 -1.77
N GLU A 163 -26.60 -8.85 -1.18
CA GLU A 163 -27.57 -7.94 -1.81
C GLU A 163 -26.96 -6.55 -2.11
N GLU A 164 -26.10 -6.05 -1.23
CA GLU A 164 -25.37 -4.79 -1.44
C GLU A 164 -24.39 -4.89 -2.60
N GLU A 165 -23.68 -6.02 -2.72
CA GLU A 165 -22.78 -6.30 -3.84
C GLU A 165 -23.53 -6.40 -5.16
N GLN A 166 -24.71 -7.00 -5.16
CA GLN A 166 -25.56 -7.05 -6.34
C GLN A 166 -26.05 -5.66 -6.76
N GLY A 167 -26.31 -4.77 -5.81
CA GLY A 167 -26.82 -3.42 -6.05
C GLY A 167 -25.88 -2.56 -6.88
N TYR A 168 -24.63 -2.36 -6.42
CA TYR A 168 -23.69 -1.51 -7.14
C TYR A 168 -23.21 -2.14 -8.45
N LYS A 169 -23.13 -3.48 -8.54
CA LYS A 169 -22.77 -4.18 -9.78
C LYS A 169 -23.83 -3.98 -10.86
N THR A 170 -25.10 -4.18 -10.51
CA THR A 170 -26.21 -3.91 -11.43
C THR A 170 -26.20 -2.46 -11.89
N TRP A 171 -25.88 -1.51 -10.99
CA TRP A 171 -25.71 -0.12 -11.39
C TRP A 171 -24.55 0.06 -12.39
N LEU A 172 -23.38 -0.55 -12.14
CA LEU A 172 -22.23 -0.50 -13.07
C LEU A 172 -22.55 -1.09 -14.45
N ASP A 173 -23.33 -2.18 -14.52
CA ASP A 173 -23.74 -2.84 -15.76
C ASP A 173 -24.58 -1.92 -16.66
N THR A 174 -25.30 -0.96 -16.07
CA THR A 174 -26.11 0.01 -16.82
C THR A 174 -25.33 1.22 -17.32
N GLN A 175 -24.05 1.35 -16.98
CA GLN A 175 -23.24 2.51 -17.36
C GLN A 175 -22.49 2.28 -18.67
N PRO A 176 -22.27 3.33 -19.48
CA PRO A 176 -21.41 3.23 -20.66
C PRO A 176 -19.97 2.79 -20.31
N ALA A 177 -19.28 2.19 -21.28
CA ALA A 177 -17.88 1.80 -21.12
C ALA A 177 -16.99 3.01 -20.76
N SER A 178 -16.03 2.80 -19.85
CA SER A 178 -15.07 3.80 -19.39
C SER A 178 -15.70 5.15 -19.00
N SER A 179 -16.87 5.13 -18.37
CA SER A 179 -17.62 6.34 -18.00
C SER A 179 -17.73 6.58 -16.48
N VAL A 180 -17.37 5.59 -15.67
CA VAL A 180 -17.48 5.62 -14.21
C VAL A 180 -16.11 5.86 -13.58
N LEU A 181 -16.02 6.92 -12.78
CA LEU A 181 -14.91 7.19 -11.89
C LEU A 181 -15.02 6.34 -10.63
N TYR A 182 -14.09 5.41 -10.43
CA TYR A 182 -13.96 4.69 -9.17
C TYR A 182 -13.15 5.52 -8.16
N VAL A 183 -13.69 5.68 -6.95
CA VAL A 183 -13.05 6.44 -5.87
C VAL A 183 -12.95 5.56 -4.63
N SER A 184 -11.72 5.37 -4.14
CA SER A 184 -11.43 4.67 -2.88
C SER A 184 -10.20 5.28 -2.22
N LEU A 185 -10.33 5.55 -0.92
CA LEU A 185 -9.22 6.02 -0.07
C LEU A 185 -8.54 4.86 0.66
N GLY A 186 -8.78 3.62 0.21
CA GLY A 186 -8.23 2.43 0.83
C GLY A 186 -8.79 2.17 2.22
N SER A 187 -8.17 1.23 2.93
CA SER A 187 -8.72 0.70 4.18
C SER A 187 -8.34 1.45 5.44
N PHE A 188 -7.27 2.25 5.38
CA PHE A 188 -6.64 2.84 6.57
C PHE A 188 -6.48 4.36 6.52
N LEU A 189 -6.77 5.02 5.40
CA LEU A 189 -6.64 6.48 5.33
C LEU A 189 -7.77 7.14 6.12
N SER A 190 -7.39 8.01 7.06
CA SER A 190 -8.29 8.95 7.72
C SER A 190 -8.16 10.29 7.00
N VAL A 191 -9.28 10.77 6.46
CA VAL A 191 -9.38 12.07 5.79
C VAL A 191 -10.27 12.96 6.64
N SER A 192 -9.91 14.25 6.75
CA SER A 192 -10.70 15.18 7.55
C SER A 192 -12.12 15.31 6.98
N SER A 193 -13.07 15.63 7.85
CA SER A 193 -14.47 15.85 7.45
C SER A 193 -14.62 16.94 6.38
N ALA A 194 -13.78 17.98 6.44
CA ALA A 194 -13.76 19.07 5.47
C ALA A 194 -13.23 18.60 4.09
N GLN A 195 -12.16 17.81 4.06
CA GLN A 195 -11.64 17.25 2.80
C GLN A 195 -12.63 16.27 2.17
N LEU A 196 -13.34 15.47 2.97
CA LEU A 196 -14.42 14.62 2.46
C LEU A 196 -15.55 15.43 1.83
N ASP A 197 -15.90 16.59 2.41
CA ASP A 197 -16.92 17.48 1.85
C ASP A 197 -16.47 18.06 0.51
N GLU A 198 -15.22 18.51 0.40
CA GLU A 198 -14.68 19.03 -0.87
C GLU A 198 -14.66 17.95 -1.96
N ILE A 199 -14.32 16.70 -1.61
CA ILE A 199 -14.42 15.57 -2.55
C ILE A 199 -15.86 15.36 -2.98
N ALA A 200 -16.82 15.35 -2.04
CA ALA A 200 -18.24 15.18 -2.34
C ALA A 200 -18.78 16.28 -3.27
N ILE A 201 -18.45 17.54 -2.97
CA ILE A 201 -18.82 18.70 -3.79
C ILE A 201 -18.21 18.59 -5.19
N GLY A 202 -16.92 18.27 -5.28
CA GLY A 202 -16.23 18.08 -6.54
C GLY A 202 -16.87 17.00 -7.41
N LEU A 203 -17.21 15.84 -6.82
CA LEU A 203 -17.92 14.76 -7.52
C LEU A 203 -19.28 15.23 -8.05
N ALA A 204 -20.09 15.88 -7.21
CA ALA A 204 -21.43 16.36 -7.59
C ALA A 204 -21.40 17.44 -8.69
N GLN A 205 -20.39 18.31 -8.68
CA GLN A 205 -20.22 19.39 -9.65
C GLN A 205 -19.61 18.92 -10.97
N SER A 206 -18.74 17.90 -10.94
CA SER A 206 -18.03 17.39 -12.12
C SER A 206 -18.95 16.77 -13.18
N LYS A 207 -20.17 16.35 -12.80
CA LYS A 207 -21.13 15.63 -13.65
C LYS A 207 -20.59 14.32 -14.23
N VAL A 208 -19.50 13.80 -13.69
CA VAL A 208 -19.03 12.44 -13.99
C VAL A 208 -19.87 11.43 -13.25
N ARG A 209 -19.96 10.23 -13.82
CA ARG A 209 -20.50 9.09 -13.07
C ARG A 209 -19.46 8.60 -12.09
N PHE A 210 -19.86 8.25 -10.87
CA PHE A 210 -18.89 7.77 -9.89
C PHE A 210 -19.41 6.63 -9.03
N LEU A 211 -18.49 5.74 -8.65
CA LEU A 211 -18.68 4.78 -7.56
C LEU A 211 -17.66 5.11 -6.47
N TRP A 212 -18.15 5.56 -5.32
CA TRP A 212 -17.30 5.96 -4.20
C TRP A 212 -17.43 5.01 -3.02
N VAL A 213 -16.32 4.39 -2.63
CA VAL A 213 -16.23 3.56 -1.43
C VAL A 213 -15.95 4.43 -0.20
N LEU A 214 -16.93 4.50 0.70
CA LEU A 214 -16.88 5.30 1.93
C LEU A 214 -17.57 4.56 3.08
N ARG A 215 -16.77 3.96 3.98
CA ARG A 215 -17.25 3.12 5.11
C ARG A 215 -18.27 3.81 5.99
N ASP A 216 -17.98 5.06 6.35
CA ASP A 216 -18.81 5.88 7.22
C ASP A 216 -19.40 7.04 6.42
N ALA A 217 -20.26 6.70 5.44
CA ALA A 217 -21.00 7.69 4.67
C ALA A 217 -22.01 8.41 5.57
N CYS A 218 -21.56 9.47 6.25
CA CYS A 218 -22.43 10.28 7.08
C CYS A 218 -23.51 10.98 6.22
N SER A 219 -24.67 11.26 6.82
CA SER A 219 -25.80 11.91 6.15
C SER A 219 -25.40 13.20 5.42
N ARG A 220 -24.44 13.95 5.99
CA ARG A 220 -23.87 15.15 5.36
C ARG A 220 -23.24 14.87 4.00
N VAL A 221 -22.44 13.81 3.83
CA VAL A 221 -21.84 13.47 2.53
C VAL A 221 -22.92 13.06 1.54
N GLN A 222 -23.90 12.28 1.99
CA GLN A 222 -25.05 11.90 1.17
C GLN A 222 -25.83 13.13 0.69
N ASP A 223 -25.97 14.14 1.54
CA ASP A 223 -26.64 15.41 1.21
C ASP A 223 -25.87 16.22 0.18
N LEU A 224 -24.54 16.30 0.30
CA LEU A 224 -23.68 17.04 -0.62
C LEU A 224 -23.66 16.45 -2.02
N ILE A 225 -23.82 15.13 -2.14
CA ILE A 225 -23.90 14.46 -3.44
C ILE A 225 -25.32 14.38 -4.00
N ARG A 226 -26.35 14.91 -3.31
CA ARG A 226 -27.73 14.92 -3.83
C ARG A 226 -27.76 15.71 -5.15
N GLY A 227 -27.92 14.99 -6.26
CA GLY A 227 -27.90 15.54 -7.62
C GLY A 227 -26.63 15.22 -8.42
N GLY A 228 -25.70 14.45 -7.85
CA GLY A 228 -24.65 13.75 -8.60
C GLY A 228 -25.18 12.45 -9.24
N ASP A 229 -24.51 12.00 -10.30
CA ASP A 229 -24.84 10.75 -11.01
C ASP A 229 -23.93 9.61 -10.48
N GLY A 230 -24.10 9.20 -9.22
CA GLY A 230 -23.18 8.25 -8.61
C GLY A 230 -23.75 7.46 -7.43
N VAL A 231 -23.01 6.41 -7.06
CA VAL A 231 -23.36 5.51 -5.96
C VAL A 231 -22.26 5.55 -4.90
N VAL A 232 -22.66 5.57 -3.64
CA VAL A 232 -21.76 5.46 -2.49
C VAL A 232 -22.02 4.16 -1.77
N VAL A 233 -20.96 3.38 -1.54
CA VAL A 233 -21.03 2.09 -0.84
C VAL A 233 -20.02 2.03 0.30
N PRO A 234 -20.32 1.35 1.41
CA PRO A 234 -19.37 1.20 2.51
C PRO A 234 -18.18 0.31 2.14
N TRP A 235 -18.40 -0.63 1.21
CA TRP A 235 -17.42 -1.60 0.74
C TRP A 235 -17.77 -2.07 -0.68
N CYS A 236 -16.77 -2.53 -1.43
CA CYS A 236 -16.96 -3.23 -2.69
C CYS A 236 -15.82 -4.23 -2.93
N ASP A 237 -16.05 -5.21 -3.82
CA ASP A 237 -14.97 -5.95 -4.46
C ASP A 237 -14.23 -5.03 -5.43
N GLN A 238 -13.18 -4.37 -4.92
CA GLN A 238 -12.40 -3.38 -5.66
C GLN A 238 -11.80 -3.95 -6.95
N LEU A 239 -11.37 -5.21 -6.96
CA LEU A 239 -10.76 -5.80 -8.14
C LEU A 239 -11.82 -6.03 -9.24
N LYS A 240 -13.01 -6.54 -8.88
CA LYS A 240 -14.12 -6.64 -9.84
C LYS A 240 -14.52 -5.29 -10.41
N VAL A 241 -14.57 -4.23 -9.58
CA VAL A 241 -14.88 -2.87 -10.05
C VAL A 241 -13.82 -2.35 -11.00
N LEU A 242 -12.53 -2.48 -10.68
CA LEU A 242 -11.43 -2.02 -11.55
C LEU A 242 -11.39 -2.77 -12.89
N CYS A 243 -11.80 -4.04 -12.91
CA CYS A 243 -11.92 -4.84 -14.13
C CYS A 243 -13.26 -4.62 -14.88
N HIS A 244 -14.21 -3.88 -14.31
CA HIS A 244 -15.53 -3.69 -14.92
C HIS A 244 -15.44 -2.75 -16.14
N PRO A 245 -16.08 -3.07 -17.29
CA PRO A 245 -15.96 -2.27 -18.52
C PRO A 245 -16.37 -0.80 -18.39
N SER A 246 -17.30 -0.49 -17.47
CA SER A 246 -17.73 0.89 -17.23
C SER A 246 -16.71 1.72 -16.44
N SER A 247 -15.77 1.10 -15.72
CA SER A 247 -14.74 1.80 -14.96
C SER A 247 -13.68 2.40 -15.89
N VAL A 248 -13.30 3.65 -15.62
CA VAL A 248 -12.20 4.33 -16.35
C VAL A 248 -10.90 3.56 -16.15
N GLY A 249 -10.18 3.29 -17.24
CA GLY A 249 -8.91 2.55 -17.23
C GLY A 249 -9.03 1.03 -17.32
N SER A 250 -10.26 0.48 -17.34
CA SER A 250 -10.47 -0.91 -17.74
C SER A 250 -10.12 -1.06 -19.23
N SER A 251 -9.11 -1.87 -19.56
CA SER A 251 -8.80 -2.17 -20.96
C SER A 251 -9.76 -3.26 -21.45
N PRO A 252 -10.44 -3.09 -22.59
CA PRO A 252 -11.31 -4.12 -23.17
C PRO A 252 -10.55 -5.33 -23.73
N THR A 253 -9.21 -5.37 -23.67
CA THR A 253 -8.40 -6.44 -24.25
C THR A 253 -7.67 -7.27 -23.19
N ALA A 254 -8.40 -8.23 -22.64
CA ALA A 254 -7.84 -9.48 -22.11
C ALA A 254 -8.82 -10.61 -22.48
N ALA A 255 -8.86 -10.93 -23.77
CA ALA A 255 -9.49 -12.12 -24.33
C ALA A 255 -8.48 -12.80 -25.26
#